data_AF-F4PF85-F1
#
_entry.id   AF-F4PF85-F1
#
_cell.length_a   1.000
_cell.length_b   1.000
_cell.length_c   1.000
_cell.angle_alpha   90.00
_cell.angle_beta   90.00
_cell.angle_gamma   90.00
#
_symmetry.space_group_name_H-M   'P 1'
#
loop_
_entity.id
_entity.type
_entity.pdbx_description
1 polymer ?
#
loop_
_entity_poly.entity_id
_entity_poly.type
_entity_poly.pdbx_seq_one_letter_code
_entity_poly.pdbx_strand_id
1 'polypeptide(L)'
;MPQALKFFEETAPTMPSYLRYVAPTGIARLALYMNPDDFLPIAEKGTYTEENLKMTKAITAWKGYNENIVDEANEINNNIDKTIDITFPSNIPLMIFTTKDETANKGAKTNITFYNTQLDTGVSNKLITMEGHHYLHWKNYKEMSDQKN
;
A
#
# COMPACT_ATOMS: atom_id res chain seq x y z
N MET A 1 4.25 5.94 4.81
CA MET A 1 5.08 6.82 5.65
C MET A 1 6.53 6.62 5.24
N PRO A 2 7.27 7.68 4.87
CA PRO A 2 8.62 7.58 4.31
C PRO A 2 9.61 6.78 5.16
N GLN A 3 9.46 6.84 6.49
CA GLN A 3 10.34 6.16 7.46
C GLN A 3 10.17 4.63 7.49
N ALA A 4 9.12 4.09 6.86
CA ALA A 4 8.81 2.66 6.89
C ALA A 4 9.96 1.80 6.34
N LEU A 5 10.55 2.17 5.20
CA LEU A 5 11.64 1.40 4.60
C LEU A 5 12.82 1.23 5.57
N LYS A 6 13.26 2.33 6.19
CA LYS A 6 14.33 2.30 7.20
C LYS A 6 13.92 1.51 8.44
N PHE A 7 12.67 1.63 8.88
CA PHE A 7 12.17 0.88 10.03
C PHE A 7 12.18 -0.63 9.76
N PHE A 8 11.69 -1.07 8.60
CA PHE A 8 11.59 -2.49 8.23
C PHE A 8 12.85 -3.06 7.58
N GLU A 9 13.89 -2.26 7.37
CA GLU A 9 15.13 -2.65 6.65
C GLU A 9 14.85 -3.10 5.20
N GLU A 10 13.89 -2.43 4.56
CA GLU A 10 13.47 -2.67 3.19
C GLU A 10 14.07 -1.61 2.25
N THR A 11 14.19 -1.96 0.97
CA THR A 11 14.57 -1.04 -0.10
C THR A 11 13.34 -0.57 -0.86
N ALA A 12 13.37 0.66 -1.37
CA ALA A 12 12.30 1.14 -2.24
C ALA A 12 12.15 0.22 -3.46
N PRO A 13 10.91 -0.06 -3.91
CA PRO A 13 10.71 -0.80 -5.15
C PRO A 13 11.33 -0.04 -6.32
N THR A 14 11.89 -0.77 -7.27
CA THR A 14 12.43 -0.21 -8.52
C THR A 14 11.97 -1.06 -9.69
N MET A 15 11.90 -0.45 -10.87
CA MET A 15 11.60 -1.13 -12.11
C MET A 15 12.73 -0.92 -13.12
N PRO A 16 13.23 -1.97 -13.79
CA PRO A 16 14.24 -1.82 -14.81
C PRO A 16 13.81 -0.83 -15.90
N SER A 17 14.66 0.16 -16.22
CA SER A 17 14.30 1.25 -17.13
C SER A 17 13.96 0.79 -18.55
N TYR A 18 14.48 -0.36 -18.99
CA TYR A 18 14.12 -0.92 -20.30
C TYR A 18 12.63 -1.30 -20.39
N LEU A 19 11.95 -1.53 -19.26
CA LEU A 19 10.51 -1.84 -19.25
C LEU A 19 9.67 -0.68 -19.79
N ARG A 20 10.17 0.57 -19.78
CA ARG A 20 9.50 1.74 -20.38
C ARG A 20 9.10 1.50 -21.83
N TYR A 21 9.84 0.63 -22.53
CA TYR A 21 9.65 0.33 -23.95
C TYR A 21 8.92 -1.01 -24.21
N VAL A 22 8.60 -1.81 -23.19
CA VAL A 22 8.06 -3.16 -23.39
C VAL A 22 6.53 -3.23 -23.38
N ALA A 23 5.82 -2.18 -22.96
CA ALA A 23 4.36 -2.19 -23.00
C ALA A 23 3.78 -2.51 -24.41
N PRO A 24 4.31 -1.93 -25.52
CA PRO A 24 3.82 -2.26 -26.87
C PRO A 24 4.15 -3.69 -27.33
N THR A 25 5.18 -4.33 -26.78
CA THR A 25 5.67 -5.64 -27.26
C THR A 25 4.76 -6.80 -26.86
N GLY A 26 3.85 -6.58 -25.91
CA GLY A 26 2.91 -7.60 -25.44
C GLY A 26 3.46 -8.53 -24.35
N ILE A 27 4.69 -8.33 -23.88
CA ILE A 27 5.24 -9.07 -22.73
C ILE A 27 4.35 -8.93 -21.49
N ALA A 28 3.83 -7.73 -21.24
CA ALA A 28 2.85 -7.48 -20.17
C ALA A 28 1.58 -8.34 -20.29
N ARG A 29 1.10 -8.56 -21.52
CA ARG A 29 -0.07 -9.41 -21.80
C ARG A 29 0.24 -10.88 -21.51
N LEU A 30 1.45 -11.34 -21.84
CA LEU A 30 1.88 -12.69 -21.56
C LEU A 30 2.00 -12.95 -20.05
N ALA A 31 2.63 -12.04 -19.31
CA ALA A 31 2.76 -12.13 -17.85
C ALA A 31 1.38 -12.21 -17.17
N LEU A 32 0.44 -11.34 -17.56
CA LEU A 32 -0.93 -11.36 -17.06
C LEU A 32 -1.68 -12.65 -17.40
N TYR A 33 -1.46 -13.21 -18.59
CA TYR A 33 -2.08 -14.48 -18.98
C TYR A 33 -1.58 -15.64 -18.13
N MET A 34 -0.29 -15.65 -17.79
CA MET A 34 0.32 -16.71 -16.98
C MET A 34 -0.11 -16.64 -15.52
N ASN A 35 -0.10 -15.45 -14.92
CA ASN A 35 -0.41 -15.23 -13.51
C ASN A 35 -1.46 -14.12 -13.34
N PRO A 36 -2.73 -14.34 -13.71
CA PRO A 36 -3.75 -13.30 -13.66
C PRO A 36 -4.06 -12.81 -12.24
N ASP A 37 -3.89 -13.67 -11.24
CA ASP A 37 -4.25 -13.38 -9.86
C ASP A 37 -3.31 -12.35 -9.21
N ASP A 38 -2.07 -12.24 -9.69
CA ASP A 38 -1.09 -11.24 -9.22
C ASP A 38 -1.48 -9.80 -9.61
N PHE A 39 -2.39 -9.64 -10.57
CA PHE A 39 -2.81 -8.35 -11.11
C PHE A 39 -4.27 -8.02 -10.80
N LEU A 40 -5.01 -8.95 -10.20
CA LEU A 40 -6.39 -8.74 -9.80
C LEU A 40 -6.46 -8.20 -8.36
N PRO A 41 -7.52 -7.45 -8.01
CA PRO A 41 -7.72 -7.00 -6.65
C PRO A 41 -7.86 -8.19 -5.69
N ILE A 42 -7.16 -8.13 -4.55
CA ILE A 42 -7.36 -9.06 -3.44
C ILE A 42 -8.66 -8.68 -2.73
N ALA A 43 -9.74 -9.42 -3.00
CA ALA A 43 -11.04 -9.16 -2.42
C ALA A 43 -11.85 -10.45 -2.23
N GLU A 44 -12.83 -10.42 -1.32
CA GLU A 44 -13.76 -11.52 -1.12
C GLU A 44 -14.54 -11.80 -2.43
N LYS A 45 -14.87 -13.08 -2.67
CA LYS A 45 -15.59 -13.50 -3.88
C LYS A 45 -16.92 -12.72 -3.99
N GLY A 46 -17.17 -12.17 -5.18
CA GLY A 46 -18.38 -11.38 -5.45
C GLY A 46 -18.25 -9.89 -5.16
N THR A 47 -17.11 -9.41 -4.62
CA THR A 47 -16.84 -7.97 -4.45
C THR A 47 -16.83 -7.23 -5.81
N TYR A 48 -16.29 -7.89 -6.84
CA TYR A 48 -16.23 -7.36 -8.20
C TYR A 48 -17.03 -8.25 -9.14
N THR A 49 -17.73 -7.64 -10.10
CA THR A 49 -18.38 -8.37 -11.18
C THR A 49 -17.34 -9.00 -12.12
N GLU A 50 -17.71 -10.04 -12.85
CA GLU A 50 -16.83 -10.63 -13.88
C GLU A 50 -16.39 -9.61 -14.93
N GLU A 51 -17.28 -8.67 -15.26
CA GLU A 51 -16.99 -7.57 -16.18
C GLU A 51 -15.91 -6.63 -15.62
N ASN A 52 -15.98 -6.27 -14.33
CA ASN A 52 -14.94 -5.46 -13.69
C ASN A 52 -13.59 -6.18 -13.71
N LEU A 53 -13.56 -7.48 -13.38
CA LEU A 53 -12.32 -8.27 -13.39
C LEU A 53 -11.73 -8.37 -14.80
N LYS A 54 -12.56 -8.59 -15.81
CA LYS A 54 -12.13 -8.62 -17.21
C LYS A 54 -11.58 -7.27 -17.66
N MET A 55 -12.22 -6.17 -17.26
CA MET A 55 -11.76 -4.80 -17.56
C MET A 55 -10.42 -4.51 -16.88
N THR A 56 -10.25 -4.84 -15.60
CA THR A 56 -8.98 -4.68 -14.87
C THR A 56 -7.85 -5.43 -15.58
N LYS A 57 -8.08 -6.69 -15.96
CA LYS A 57 -7.11 -7.46 -16.75
C LYS A 57 -6.73 -6.72 -18.03
N ALA A 58 -7.71 -6.27 -18.81
CA ALA A 58 -7.44 -5.54 -20.04
C ALA A 58 -6.62 -4.26 -19.78
N ILE A 59 -6.99 -3.44 -18.80
CA ILE A 59 -6.25 -2.20 -18.48
C ILE A 59 -4.80 -2.54 -18.09
N THR A 60 -4.60 -3.49 -17.18
CA THR A 60 -3.26 -3.89 -16.73
C THR A 60 -2.41 -4.42 -17.88
N ALA A 61 -2.96 -5.26 -18.74
CA ALA A 61 -2.24 -5.82 -19.89
C ALA A 61 -1.76 -4.73 -20.87
N TRP A 62 -2.52 -3.64 -21.00
CA TRP A 62 -2.25 -2.57 -21.95
C TRP A 62 -1.44 -1.42 -21.36
N LYS A 63 -1.54 -1.18 -20.05
CA LYS A 63 -1.02 0.03 -19.41
C LYS A 63 -0.09 -0.24 -18.22
N GLY A 64 -0.01 -1.45 -17.70
CA GLY A 64 0.70 -1.75 -16.44
C GLY A 64 2.21 -1.51 -16.44
N TYR A 65 2.85 -1.43 -17.60
CA TYR A 65 4.30 -1.21 -17.73
C TYR A 65 4.66 -0.12 -18.75
N ASN A 66 3.81 0.91 -18.86
CA ASN A 66 4.15 2.05 -19.71
C ASN A 66 5.24 2.92 -19.05
N GLU A 67 5.85 3.83 -19.83
CA GLU A 67 6.93 4.71 -19.37
C GLU A 67 6.60 5.44 -18.06
N ASN A 68 5.43 6.04 -17.95
CA ASN A 68 5.01 6.78 -16.76
C ASN A 68 4.93 5.89 -15.51
N ILE A 69 4.51 4.62 -15.65
CA ILE A 69 4.44 3.69 -14.51
C ILE A 69 5.84 3.30 -14.02
N VAL A 70 6.74 3.03 -14.96
CA VAL A 70 8.14 2.69 -14.63
C VAL A 70 8.83 3.89 -13.99
N ASP A 71 8.52 5.10 -14.44
CA ASP A 71 9.06 6.33 -13.87
C ASP A 71 8.57 6.58 -12.46
N GLU A 72 7.25 6.50 -12.25
CA GLU A 72 6.64 6.69 -10.95
C GLU A 72 7.22 5.69 -9.93
N ALA A 73 7.38 4.42 -10.32
CA ALA A 73 7.97 3.41 -9.46
C ALA A 73 9.42 3.76 -9.07
N ASN A 74 10.21 4.26 -10.02
CA ASN A 74 11.60 4.65 -9.78
C ASN A 74 11.75 5.98 -9.02
N GLU A 75 10.73 6.84 -9.04
CA GLU A 75 10.69 8.10 -8.27
C GLU A 75 10.33 7.89 -6.79
N ILE A 76 9.85 6.71 -6.38
CA ILE A 76 9.49 6.42 -4.98
C ILE A 76 10.64 6.73 -4.02
N ASN A 77 11.87 6.31 -4.35
CA ASN A 77 13.01 6.57 -3.46
C ASN A 77 13.32 8.07 -3.33
N ASN A 78 13.30 8.80 -4.44
CA ASN A 78 13.51 10.26 -4.46
C ASN A 78 12.44 10.99 -3.64
N ASN A 79 11.18 10.56 -3.75
CA ASN A 79 10.09 11.10 -2.95
C ASN A 79 10.27 10.80 -1.46
N ILE A 80 10.74 9.61 -1.10
CA ILE A 80 11.06 9.25 0.28
C ILE A 80 12.18 10.12 0.83
N ASP A 81 13.29 10.27 0.10
CA ASP A 81 14.43 11.10 0.51
C ASP A 81 14.03 12.55 0.78
N LYS A 82 13.13 13.10 -0.05
CA LYS A 82 12.60 14.47 0.11
C LYS A 82 11.62 14.64 1.27
N THR A 83 11.03 13.55 1.77
CA THR A 83 9.93 13.59 2.75
C THR A 83 10.24 12.87 4.05
N ILE A 84 11.43 12.30 4.21
CA ILE A 84 11.82 11.47 5.35
C ILE A 84 11.74 12.20 6.70
N ASP A 85 12.00 13.51 6.70
CA ASP A 85 11.98 14.36 7.89
C ASP A 85 10.62 15.05 8.11
N ILE A 86 9.64 14.84 7.22
CA ILE A 86 8.28 15.39 7.40
C ILE A 86 7.57 14.57 8.49
N THR A 87 7.10 15.28 9.51
CA THR A 87 6.43 14.71 10.68
C THR A 87 5.09 15.39 10.94
N PHE A 88 4.21 14.74 11.69
CA PHE A 88 2.97 15.35 12.14
C PHE A 88 3.26 16.43 13.20
N PRO A 89 2.62 17.60 13.15
CA PRO A 89 2.74 18.60 14.21
C PRO A 89 2.35 18.05 15.58
N SER A 90 3.08 18.43 16.63
CA SER A 90 2.87 17.94 18.00
C SER A 90 1.55 18.36 18.64
N ASN A 91 0.86 19.33 18.06
CA ASN A 91 -0.42 19.85 18.55
C ASN A 91 -1.64 19.27 17.82
N ILE A 92 -1.47 18.32 16.90
CA ILE A 92 -2.57 17.71 16.14
C ILE A 92 -2.82 16.29 16.66
N PRO A 93 -4.02 15.98 17.18
CA PRO A 93 -4.40 14.61 17.54
C PRO A 93 -4.34 13.69 16.33
N LEU A 94 -3.65 12.57 16.46
CA LEU A 94 -3.48 11.58 15.39
C LEU A 94 -4.20 10.28 15.74
N MET A 95 -5.02 9.79 14.81
CA MET A 95 -5.67 8.49 14.89
C MET A 95 -5.25 7.64 13.69
N ILE A 96 -4.62 6.50 13.95
CA ILE A 96 -4.18 5.55 12.92
C ILE A 96 -5.00 4.26 13.06
N PHE A 97 -5.53 3.78 11.94
CA PHE A 97 -6.16 2.47 11.82
C PHE A 97 -5.20 1.51 11.11
N THR A 98 -4.98 0.34 11.69
CA THR A 98 -4.11 -0.70 11.10
C THR A 98 -4.74 -2.07 11.22
N THR A 99 -4.32 -3.00 10.36
CA THR A 99 -4.74 -4.40 10.44
C THR A 99 -4.18 -5.01 11.72
N LYS A 100 -4.88 -6.01 12.28
CA LYS A 100 -4.25 -6.86 13.29
C LYS A 100 -3.07 -7.61 12.69
N ASP A 101 -2.04 -7.79 13.50
CA ASP A 101 -0.84 -8.52 13.11
C ASP A 101 -0.91 -9.92 13.73
N GLU A 102 -1.48 -10.88 12.99
CA GLU A 102 -1.73 -12.24 13.49
C GLU A 102 -0.44 -13.07 13.66
N THR A 103 0.67 -12.64 13.07
CA THR A 103 1.91 -13.43 12.94
C THR A 103 3.08 -12.87 13.76
N ALA A 104 2.87 -11.77 14.48
CA ALA A 104 3.94 -11.09 15.19
C ALA A 104 4.32 -11.78 16.51
N ASN A 105 5.51 -12.39 16.54
CA ASN A 105 6.17 -12.75 17.81
C ASN A 105 6.51 -11.49 18.61
N LYS A 106 6.45 -11.56 19.94
CA LYS A 106 6.85 -10.46 20.84
C LYS A 106 8.29 -10.02 20.51
N GLY A 107 8.43 -8.83 19.92
CA GLY A 107 9.72 -8.21 19.55
C GLY A 107 9.96 -8.02 18.04
N ALA A 108 9.07 -8.52 17.17
CA ALA A 108 9.18 -8.29 15.73
C ALA A 108 8.82 -6.82 15.36
N LYS A 109 9.51 -6.30 14.34
CA LYS A 109 9.12 -5.05 13.65
C LYS A 109 7.81 -5.30 12.91
N THR A 110 6.75 -4.71 13.41
CA THR A 110 5.37 -4.81 12.89
C THR A 110 4.83 -3.44 12.49
N ASN A 111 3.76 -3.42 11.70
CA ASN A 111 3.02 -2.19 11.43
C ASN A 111 2.54 -1.52 12.73
N ILE A 112 2.13 -2.31 13.72
CA ILE A 112 1.73 -1.79 15.05
C ILE A 112 2.89 -1.08 15.72
N THR A 113 4.06 -1.71 15.82
CA THR A 113 5.25 -1.08 16.42
C THR A 113 5.72 0.14 15.63
N PHE A 114 5.64 0.09 14.31
CA PHE A 114 5.99 1.21 13.43
C PHE A 114 5.07 2.40 13.70
N TYR A 115 3.75 2.22 13.65
CA TYR A 115 2.80 3.31 13.87
C TYR A 115 2.88 3.88 15.29
N ASN A 116 3.20 3.07 16.30
CA ASN A 116 3.46 3.60 17.64
C ASN A 116 4.63 4.60 17.66
N THR A 117 5.69 4.39 16.87
CA THR A 117 6.78 5.39 16.75
C THR A 117 6.33 6.71 16.11
N GLN A 118 5.21 6.72 15.38
CA GLN A 118 4.67 7.91 14.70
C GLN A 118 3.68 8.69 15.58
N LEU A 119 3.20 8.07 16.67
CA LEU A 119 2.19 8.63 17.58
C LEU A 119 2.82 9.29 18.82
N ASP A 120 4.14 9.36 18.93
CA ASP A 120 4.81 10.00 20.07
C ASP A 120 4.92 11.53 19.86
N THR A 121 3.78 12.22 19.86
CA THR A 121 3.71 13.65 19.53
C THR A 121 3.24 14.56 20.68
N GLY A 122 2.99 14.00 21.88
CA GLY A 122 2.66 14.78 23.09
C GLY A 122 1.19 15.19 23.29
N VAL A 123 0.30 14.81 22.37
CA VAL A 123 -1.18 14.97 22.47
C VAL A 123 -1.88 13.62 22.47
N SER A 124 -3.21 13.62 22.69
CA SER A 124 -4.02 12.39 22.72
C SER A 124 -4.06 11.71 21.35
N ASN A 125 -3.20 10.71 21.17
CA ASN A 125 -3.08 9.92 19.95
C ASN A 125 -3.68 8.52 20.14
N LYS A 126 -4.20 7.92 19.07
CA LYS A 126 -4.89 6.63 19.13
C LYS A 126 -4.46 5.71 17.99
N LEU A 127 -4.03 4.51 18.34
CA LEU A 127 -3.83 3.40 17.40
C LEU A 127 -4.98 2.41 17.54
N ILE A 128 -5.67 2.10 16.44
CA ILE A 128 -6.81 1.17 16.44
C ILE A 128 -6.50 0.02 15.49
N THR A 129 -6.50 -1.20 16.03
CA THR A 129 -6.30 -2.42 15.25
C THR A 129 -7.65 -2.99 14.85
N MET A 130 -7.78 -3.40 13.59
CA MET A 130 -9.03 -3.92 13.02
C MET A 130 -8.78 -5.18 12.21
N GLU A 131 -9.80 -6.04 12.08
CA GLU A 131 -9.73 -7.21 11.20
C GLU A 131 -9.92 -6.82 9.74
N GLY A 132 -9.18 -7.47 8.84
CA GLY A 132 -9.33 -7.30 7.40
C GLY A 132 -8.02 -7.13 6.64
N HIS A 133 -8.13 -6.81 5.36
CA HIS A 133 -6.99 -6.55 4.48
C HIS A 133 -6.60 -5.06 4.47
N HIS A 134 -5.65 -4.70 3.60
CA HIS A 134 -5.11 -3.34 3.47
C HIS A 134 -6.19 -2.24 3.36
N TYR A 135 -7.29 -2.51 2.63
CA TYR A 135 -8.42 -1.60 2.47
C TYR A 135 -9.44 -1.71 3.62
N LEU A 136 -8.98 -1.52 4.86
CA LEU A 136 -9.82 -1.62 6.06
C LEU A 136 -11.09 -0.76 5.97
N HIS A 137 -11.01 0.40 5.33
CA HIS A 137 -12.13 1.32 5.16
C HIS A 137 -13.26 0.78 4.27
N TRP A 138 -13.02 -0.24 3.43
CA TRP A 138 -14.11 -0.85 2.64
C TRP A 138 -15.03 -1.70 3.51
N LYS A 139 -14.46 -2.43 4.47
CA LYS A 139 -15.21 -3.34 5.34
C LYS A 139 -15.67 -2.68 6.64
N ASN A 140 -14.79 -1.87 7.24
CA ASN A 140 -14.93 -1.43 8.62
C ASN A 140 -15.32 0.05 8.77
N TYR A 141 -15.79 0.73 7.70
CA TYR A 141 -16.07 2.17 7.74
C TYR A 141 -17.04 2.59 8.85
N LYS A 142 -18.03 1.75 9.20
CA LYS A 142 -18.98 2.03 10.29
C LYS A 142 -18.26 2.04 11.63
N GLU A 143 -17.56 0.96 11.95
CA GLU A 143 -16.79 0.82 13.18
C GLU A 143 -15.72 1.92 13.30
N MET A 144 -15.05 2.28 12.20
CA MET A 144 -14.11 3.42 12.16
C MET A 144 -14.79 4.74 12.50
N SER A 145 -16.00 4.97 11.98
CA SER A 145 -16.75 6.20 12.25
C SER A 145 -17.15 6.32 13.72
N ASP A 146 -17.45 5.20 14.37
CA ASP A 146 -17.82 5.16 15.79
C ASP A 146 -16.62 5.49 16.73
N GLN A 147 -15.40 5.50 16.21
CA GLN A 147 -14.20 5.90 16.96
C GLN A 147 -14.04 7.43 17.08
N LYS A 148 -14.84 8.20 16.34
CA LYS A 148 -14.91 9.65 16.47
C LYS A 148 -15.60 10.00 17.78
N ASN A 149 -14.86 10.59 18.71
CA ASN A 149 -15.42 11.32 19.85
C ASN A 149 -15.62 12.79 19.46
#